data_AF-A0A2H0V0R1-F1
#
_entry.id   AF-A0A2H0V0R1-F1
#
_cell.length_a   1.000
_cell.length_b   1.000
_cell.length_c   1.000
_cell.angle_alpha   90.00
_cell.angle_beta   90.00
_cell.angle_gamma   90.00
#
_symmetry.space_group_name_H-M   'P 1'
#
loop_
_entity.id
_entity.type
_entity.pdbx_description
1 polymer ?
#
loop_
_entity_poly.entity_id
_entity_poly.type
_entity_poly.pdbx_seq_one_letter_code
_entity_poly.pdbx_strand_id
1 'polypeptide(L)' 'MQNSSIKIVSSPLPTVVLFGRTNVGKSTLFNKLTDTQHALVSAR' A
#
# COMPACT_ATOMS: atom_id res chain seq x y z
N MET A 1 15.71 -39.33 7.26
CA MET A 1 15.94 -37.88 7.35
C MET A 1 14.94 -37.20 6.42
N GLN A 2 13.74 -36.88 6.93
CA GLN A 2 12.71 -36.20 6.14
C GLN A 2 12.97 -34.70 6.24
N ASN A 3 13.41 -34.12 5.13
CA ASN A 3 13.62 -32.69 5.01
C ASN A 3 12.24 -32.03 4.94
N SER A 4 11.78 -31.54 6.08
CA SER A 4 10.60 -30.72 6.22
C SER A 4 10.81 -29.39 5.50
N SER A 5 10.46 -29.35 4.22
CA SER A 5 10.38 -28.12 3.43
C SER A 5 9.49 -27.11 4.15
N ILE A 6 10.09 -26.01 4.60
CA ILE A 6 9.39 -24.88 5.22
C ILE A 6 8.32 -24.39 4.22
N LYS A 7 7.05 -24.61 4.54
CA LYS A 7 5.93 -24.02 3.79
C LYS A 7 5.91 -22.52 4.09
N ILE A 8 6.40 -21.70 3.16
CA ILE A 8 6.08 -20.27 3.18
C ILE A 8 4.59 -20.16 2.89
N VAL A 9 3.80 -19.91 3.93
CA VAL A 9 2.37 -19.64 3.80
C VAL A 9 2.23 -18.28 3.14
N SER A 10 2.03 -18.27 1.83
CA SER A 10 1.65 -17.09 1.06
C SER A 10 0.18 -16.77 1.36
N SER A 11 -0.08 -16.04 2.44
CA SER A 11 -1.39 -15.42 2.65
C SER A 11 -1.53 -14.20 1.73
N PRO A 12 -2.71 -13.95 1.12
CA PRO A 12 -2.90 -12.76 0.31
C PRO A 12 -2.65 -11.49 1.13
N LEU A 13 -2.03 -10.48 0.51
CA LEU A 13 -1.83 -9.18 1.15
C LEU A 13 -3.19 -8.52 1.44
N PRO A 14 -3.31 -7.76 2.54
CA PRO A 14 -4.53 -7.03 2.86
C PRO A 14 -4.78 -5.89 1.85
N THR A 15 -6.04 -5.72 1.45
CA THR A 15 -6.49 -4.59 0.63
C THR A 15 -6.99 -3.45 1.51
N VAL A 16 -6.53 -2.23 1.27
CA VAL A 16 -6.87 -1.03 2.06
C VAL A 16 -7.45 0.06 1.15
N VAL A 17 -8.46 0.79 1.64
CA VAL A 17 -9.08 1.93 0.95
C VAL A 17 -8.84 3.22 1.72
N LEU A 18 -8.37 4.27 1.02
CA LEU A 18 -8.24 5.63 1.57
C LEU A 18 -9.44 6.47 1.11
N PHE A 19 -10.36 6.81 2.01
CA PHE A 19 -11.55 7.62 1.74
C PHE A 19 -11.61 8.88 2.61
N GLY A 20 -12.42 9.86 2.20
CA GLY A 20 -12.60 11.11 2.94
C GLY A 20 -12.90 12.31 2.04
N ARG A 21 -13.03 13.50 2.63
CA ARG A 21 -13.33 14.75 1.90
C ARG A 21 -12.33 15.03 0.77
N THR A 22 -12.72 15.81 -0.22
CA THR A 22 -11.82 16.26 -1.29
C THR A 22 -10.63 17.03 -0.70
N ASN A 23 -9.46 16.90 -1.34
CA ASN A 23 -8.23 17.65 -0.99
C ASN A 23 -7.65 17.47 0.43
N VAL A 24 -8.11 16.50 1.23
CA VAL A 24 -7.54 16.21 2.57
C VAL A 24 -6.15 15.53 2.56
N GLY A 25 -5.48 15.46 1.41
CA GLY A 25 -4.14 14.87 1.30
C GLY A 25 -4.09 13.35 1.14
N LYS A 26 -5.19 12.70 0.72
CA LYS A 26 -5.23 11.24 0.45
C LYS A 26 -4.13 10.80 -0.53
N SER A 27 -3.99 11.50 -1.65
CA SER A 27 -2.93 11.25 -2.65
C SER A 27 -1.52 11.48 -2.08
N THR A 28 -1.36 12.49 -1.21
CA THR A 28 -0.09 12.77 -0.52
C THR A 28 0.28 11.64 0.42
N LEU A 29 -0.68 11.12 1.20
CA LEU A 29 -0.46 9.98 2.10
C LEU A 29 -0.11 8.71 1.32
N PHE A 30 -0.83 8.45 0.22
CA PHE A 30 -0.52 7.32 -0.67
C PHE A 30 0.92 7.40 -1.17
N ASN A 31 1.32 8.52 -1.78
CA ASN A 31 2.67 8.72 -2.30
C ASN A 31 3.76 8.57 -1.24
N LYS A 32 3.51 9.05 0.00
CA LYS A 32 4.42 8.89 1.13
C LYS A 32 4.56 7.43 1.58
N LEU A 33 3.47 6.66 1.59
CA LEU A 33 3.49 5.25 1.98
C LEU A 33 4.13 4.35 0.93
N THR A 34 3.96 4.71 -0.34
CA THR A 34 4.51 3.94 -1.47
C THR A 34 5.90 4.39 -1.88
N ASP A 35 6.43 5.47 -1.30
CA ASP A 35 7.67 6.15 -1.72
C ASP A 35 7.71 6.43 -3.23
N THR A 36 6.55 6.73 -3.80
CA THR A 36 6.35 6.99 -5.23
C THR A 36 5.50 8.22 -5.47
N GLN A 37 5.40 8.68 -6.72
CA GLN A 37 4.55 9.82 -7.13
C GLN A 37 3.40 9.38 -8.04
N HIS A 38 2.86 8.18 -7.85
CA HIS A 38 1.82 7.63 -8.72
C HIS A 38 0.46 8.30 -8.53
N ALA A 39 0.17 8.87 -7.36
CA ALA A 39 -1.04 9.64 -7.15
C ALA A 39 -0.81 11.11 -7.53
N LEU A 40 -1.70 11.65 -8.36
CA LEU A 40 -1.67 13.06 -8.73
C LEU A 40 -1.97 13.93 -7.49
N VAL A 41 -1.12 14.94 -7.29
CA VAL A 41 -1.26 15.98 -6.27
C VAL A 41 -1.11 17.33 -6.97
N SER A 42 -2.03 18.26 -6.69
CA SER A 42 -1.88 19.64 -7.11
C SER A 42 -1.03 20.36 -6.07
N ALA A 43 0.19 20.77 -6.46
CA ALA A 43 0.97 21.73 -5.71
C ALA A 43 0.73 23.12 -6.33
N ARG A 44 0.37 24.08 -5.49
CA ARG A 44 0.48 25.50 -5.82
C ARG A 44 1.44 26.13 -4.82
#